data_AF-A0A5C5SKQ9-F1
#
_entry.id   AF-A0A5C5SKQ9-F1
#
_cell.length_a   1.000
_cell.length_b   1.000
_cell.length_c   1.000
_cell.angle_alpha   90.00
_cell.angle_beta   90.00
_cell.angle_gamma   90.00
#
_symmetry.space_group_name_H-M   'P 1'
#
loop_
_entity.id
_entity.type
_entity.pdbx_description
1 polymer ?
#
loop_
_entity_poly.entity_id
_entity_poly.type
_entity_poly.pdbx_seq_one_letter_code
_entity_poly.pdbx_strand_id
1 'polypeptide(L)'
;MRKVMLNQSMTSAGTNGSVGQRSTLASATDSPKGASRNVFAESFAQVVAVLMRDKGFRNATLADLEWLVIPPLVVRQYGVAHAAVPASRVGEAGTSASRLMPVAVVLWARVSDRLDKTLSDTQTEAPKLRPADWTSGENVWIMAAAGDRRAIPTFLDQLAAKDFKDRLVKMRVRGKDGKVTIRTYGGAAPS
;
A
#
# COMPACT_ATOMS: atom_id res chain seq x y z
N MET A 1 50.69 51.61 -43.52
CA MET A 1 50.26 50.72 -44.63
C MET A 1 49.31 49.66 -44.06
N ARG A 2 47.99 49.77 -44.31
CA ARG A 2 46.95 48.84 -43.87
C ARG A 2 46.64 47.86 -45.00
N LYS A 3 46.55 46.56 -44.71
CA LYS A 3 46.41 45.48 -45.69
C LYS A 3 44.98 44.92 -45.69
N VAL A 4 44.29 45.18 -46.82
CA VAL A 4 43.43 44.27 -47.61
C VAL A 4 42.09 43.80 -47.03
N MET A 5 41.02 44.30 -47.66
CA MET A 5 39.73 43.64 -47.88
C MET A 5 39.87 42.50 -48.90
N LEU A 6 39.15 41.39 -48.73
CA LEU A 6 38.48 40.72 -49.84
C LEU A 6 37.28 39.91 -49.35
N ASN A 7 36.14 40.17 -49.99
CA ASN A 7 34.86 39.48 -49.89
C ASN A 7 34.58 38.86 -51.26
N GLN A 8 34.25 37.57 -51.35
CA GLN A 8 33.54 37.00 -52.50
C GLN A 8 32.71 35.76 -52.09
N SER A 9 31.51 35.72 -52.67
CA SER A 9 30.37 34.84 -52.44
C SER A 9 30.42 33.55 -53.27
N MET A 10 29.80 32.46 -52.81
CA MET A 10 29.22 31.43 -53.68
C MET A 10 28.00 30.76 -53.03
N THR A 11 26.97 30.57 -53.86
CA THR A 11 25.64 30.00 -53.58
C THR A 11 25.64 28.50 -53.89
N SER A 12 25.00 27.65 -53.07
CA SER A 12 24.20 26.51 -53.55
C SER A 12 23.29 25.94 -52.44
N ALA A 13 22.09 25.54 -52.84
CA ALA A 13 21.05 24.92 -52.00
C ALA A 13 21.16 23.39 -52.04
N GLY A 14 20.78 22.70 -50.96
CA GLY A 14 20.71 21.23 -50.91
C GLY A 14 20.36 20.64 -49.54
N THR A 15 19.05 20.54 -49.27
CA THR A 15 18.26 19.46 -48.63
C THR A 15 18.89 18.43 -47.66
N ASN A 16 18.23 18.31 -46.50
CA ASN A 16 18.03 17.15 -45.59
C ASN A 16 19.19 16.30 -45.07
N GLY A 17 19.28 16.26 -43.73
CA GLY A 17 19.93 15.17 -42.99
C GLY A 17 19.62 15.27 -41.49
N SER A 18 18.44 14.78 -41.09
CA SER A 18 18.02 14.61 -39.69
C SER A 18 19.00 13.71 -38.92
N VAL A 19 19.68 14.26 -37.91
CA VAL A 19 20.39 13.46 -36.89
C VAL A 19 20.12 14.05 -35.51
N GLY A 20 19.43 13.26 -34.67
CA GLY A 20 19.64 13.26 -33.22
C GLY A 20 18.79 14.23 -32.39
N GLN A 21 17.48 13.95 -32.28
CA GLN A 21 16.73 14.33 -31.08
C GLN A 21 17.43 13.74 -29.84
N ARG A 22 18.23 14.55 -29.15
CA ARG A 22 18.52 14.30 -27.74
C ARG A 22 17.21 14.50 -26.99
N SER A 23 16.57 13.40 -26.61
CA SER A 23 15.54 13.40 -25.57
C SER A 23 16.16 14.00 -24.31
N THR A 24 15.96 15.30 -24.14
CA THR A 24 16.03 15.92 -22.83
C THR A 24 14.84 15.37 -22.07
N LEU A 25 15.11 14.40 -21.18
CA LEU A 25 14.19 14.05 -20.09
C LEU A 25 14.09 15.27 -19.18
N ALA A 26 13.34 16.26 -19.65
CA ALA A 26 12.93 17.41 -18.88
C ALA A 26 12.04 16.87 -17.75
N SER A 27 12.49 17.13 -16.53
CA SER A 27 11.83 16.83 -15.26
C SER A 27 10.33 16.97 -15.39
N ALA A 28 9.62 15.84 -15.30
CA ALA A 28 8.17 15.83 -15.25
C ALA A 28 7.73 16.61 -14.01
N THR A 29 7.22 17.81 -14.27
CA THR A 29 6.64 18.72 -13.31
C THR A 29 5.59 17.99 -12.47
N ASP A 30 5.78 18.05 -11.16
CA ASP A 30 4.99 17.37 -10.13
C ASP A 30 3.51 17.79 -10.23
N SER A 31 2.74 17.02 -10.98
CA SER A 31 1.29 17.18 -11.08
C SER A 31 0.64 16.46 -9.89
N PRO A 32 -0.42 16.99 -9.26
CA PRO A 32 -1.08 16.33 -8.11
C PRO A 32 -1.63 14.93 -8.41
N LYS A 33 -1.82 14.58 -9.70
CA LYS A 33 -2.13 13.22 -10.16
C LYS A 33 -0.93 12.24 -10.08
N GLY A 34 0.31 12.75 -10.17
CA GLY A 34 1.54 11.98 -9.99
C GLY A 34 1.82 11.66 -8.53
N ALA A 35 1.63 12.63 -7.63
CA ALA A 35 1.74 12.43 -6.19
C ALA A 35 0.77 11.37 -5.65
N SER A 36 -0.52 11.39 -6.07
CA SER A 36 -1.50 10.39 -5.65
C SER A 36 -1.24 8.99 -6.22
N ARG A 37 -0.75 8.91 -7.47
CA ARG A 37 -0.31 7.65 -8.08
C ARG A 37 0.91 7.06 -7.40
N ASN A 38 1.86 7.90 -7.00
CA ASN A 38 3.03 7.47 -6.23
C ASN A 38 2.63 6.90 -4.87
N VAL A 39 1.69 7.54 -4.16
CA VAL A 39 1.19 7.02 -2.87
C VAL A 39 0.49 5.68 -3.02
N PHE A 40 -0.33 5.48 -4.07
CA PHE A 40 -0.98 4.19 -4.30
C PHE A 40 0.04 3.09 -4.59
N ALA A 41 0.97 3.31 -5.52
CA ALA A 41 1.98 2.32 -5.91
C ALA A 41 2.91 1.98 -4.74
N GLU A 42 3.31 2.98 -3.96
CA GLU A 42 4.11 2.79 -2.75
C GLU A 42 3.35 1.97 -1.71
N SER A 43 2.10 2.34 -1.42
CA SER A 43 1.27 1.61 -0.43
C SER A 43 1.06 0.17 -0.87
N PHE A 44 0.81 -0.06 -2.15
CA PHE A 44 0.65 -1.40 -2.71
C PHE A 44 1.94 -2.21 -2.52
N ALA A 45 3.09 -1.64 -2.88
CA ALA A 45 4.39 -2.30 -2.72
C ALA A 45 4.68 -2.64 -1.25
N GLN A 46 4.40 -1.73 -0.31
CA GLN A 46 4.60 -1.97 1.12
C GLN A 46 3.68 -3.07 1.66
N VAL A 47 2.38 -3.03 1.33
CA VAL A 47 1.38 -4.03 1.74
C VAL A 47 1.79 -5.41 1.23
N VAL A 48 2.07 -5.54 -0.07
CA VAL A 48 2.46 -6.81 -0.69
C VAL A 48 3.78 -7.32 -0.12
N ALA A 49 4.78 -6.44 0.10
CA ALA A 49 6.05 -6.84 0.70
C ALA A 49 5.89 -7.42 2.11
N VAL A 50 4.93 -6.93 2.90
CA VAL A 50 4.60 -7.52 4.22
C VAL A 50 3.88 -8.85 4.03
N LEU A 51 2.87 -8.93 3.16
CA LEU A 51 2.10 -10.16 2.91
C LEU A 51 2.99 -11.31 2.42
N MET A 52 3.95 -11.04 1.54
CA MET A 52 4.90 -12.04 1.03
C MET A 52 5.82 -12.62 2.11
N ARG A 53 6.03 -11.91 3.22
CA ARG A 53 6.84 -12.39 4.36
C ARG A 53 6.00 -13.11 5.42
N ASP A 54 4.69 -12.86 5.43
CA ASP A 54 3.78 -13.48 6.38
C ASP A 54 3.47 -14.93 6.02
N LYS A 55 3.51 -15.84 7.00
CA LYS A 55 3.29 -17.28 6.76
C LYS A 55 1.89 -17.59 6.24
N GLY A 56 0.88 -16.78 6.58
CA GLY A 56 -0.50 -16.96 6.16
C GLY A 56 -0.78 -16.48 4.72
N PHE A 57 0.04 -15.57 4.20
CA PHE A 57 -0.20 -14.92 2.91
C PHE A 57 0.88 -15.17 1.85
N ARG A 58 2.08 -15.63 2.23
CA ARG A 58 3.20 -15.86 1.29
C ARG A 58 2.92 -16.83 0.14
N ASN A 59 1.89 -17.68 0.28
CA ASN A 59 1.48 -18.66 -0.72
C ASN A 59 0.21 -18.22 -1.49
N ALA A 60 -0.31 -17.02 -1.23
CA ALA A 60 -1.48 -16.50 -1.93
C ALA A 60 -1.17 -16.31 -3.42
N THR A 61 -2.12 -16.64 -4.29
CA THR A 61 -1.96 -16.38 -5.72
C THR A 61 -2.00 -14.87 -5.99
N LEU A 62 -1.47 -14.44 -7.15
CA LEU A 62 -1.57 -13.03 -7.55
C LEU A 62 -3.03 -12.55 -7.62
N ALA A 63 -3.94 -13.40 -8.08
CA ALA A 63 -5.37 -13.09 -8.13
C ALA A 63 -5.98 -12.94 -6.73
N ASP A 64 -5.55 -13.75 -5.76
CA ASP A 64 -6.00 -13.60 -4.36
C ASP A 64 -5.48 -12.30 -3.75
N LEU A 65 -4.21 -11.94 -4.03
CA LEU A 65 -3.64 -10.69 -3.57
C LEU A 65 -4.34 -9.49 -4.22
N GLU A 66 -4.61 -9.51 -5.52
CA GLU A 66 -5.35 -8.45 -6.22
C GLU A 66 -6.72 -8.23 -5.56
N TRP A 67 -7.46 -9.31 -5.34
CA TRP A 67 -8.80 -9.27 -4.74
C TRP A 67 -8.77 -8.73 -3.30
N LEU A 68 -7.76 -9.10 -2.51
CA LEU A 68 -7.64 -8.71 -1.11
C LEU A 68 -7.09 -7.28 -0.94
N VAL A 69 -6.14 -6.88 -1.78
CA VAL A 69 -5.31 -5.68 -1.57
C VAL A 69 -5.89 -4.48 -2.31
N ILE A 70 -6.33 -4.62 -3.56
CA ILE A 70 -6.74 -3.45 -4.35
C ILE A 70 -7.93 -2.70 -3.73
N PRO A 71 -9.04 -3.35 -3.33
CA PRO A 71 -10.18 -2.62 -2.78
C PRO A 71 -9.85 -1.73 -1.56
N PRO A 72 -9.19 -2.23 -0.48
CA PRO A 72 -8.89 -1.38 0.68
C PRO A 72 -7.94 -0.24 0.35
N LEU A 73 -7.02 -0.39 -0.60
CA LEU A 73 -6.16 0.72 -1.00
C LEU A 73 -6.96 1.84 -1.67
N VAL A 74 -7.88 1.48 -2.57
CA VAL A 74 -8.72 2.45 -3.28
C VAL A 74 -9.59 3.24 -2.30
N VAL A 75 -10.20 2.56 -1.32
CA VAL A 75 -11.08 3.20 -0.33
C VAL A 75 -10.33 3.71 0.91
N ARG A 76 -8.99 3.64 0.92
CA ARG A 76 -8.10 4.03 2.04
C ARG A 76 -8.45 3.37 3.38
N GLN A 77 -8.81 2.09 3.32
CA GLN A 77 -9.09 1.26 4.49
C GLN A 77 -7.96 0.27 4.75
N TYR A 78 -6.77 0.81 4.93
CA TYR A 78 -5.56 0.06 5.25
C TYR A 78 -4.65 0.87 6.17
N GLY A 79 -3.80 0.17 6.91
CA GLY A 79 -2.75 0.75 7.73
C GLY A 79 -1.47 -0.05 7.56
N VAL A 80 -0.33 0.65 7.57
CA VAL A 80 1.01 0.04 7.55
C VAL A 80 1.77 0.53 8.78
N ALA A 81 2.33 -0.40 9.54
CA ALA A 81 3.26 -0.09 10.63
C ALA A 81 4.69 -0.25 10.15
N HIS A 82 5.54 0.69 10.54
CA HIS A 82 6.96 0.68 10.20
C HIS A 82 7.82 0.49 11.45
N ALA A 83 8.94 -0.20 11.28
CA ALA A 83 10.00 -0.25 12.28
C ALA A 83 11.28 0.37 11.72
N ALA A 84 12.04 1.00 12.60
CA ALA A 84 13.37 1.50 12.31
C ALA A 84 14.34 0.32 12.13
N VAL A 85 14.92 0.20 10.94
CA VAL A 85 16.01 -0.74 10.66
C VAL A 85 17.34 0.00 10.69
N PRO A 86 18.29 -0.41 11.56
CA PRO A 86 19.61 0.19 11.60
C PRO A 86 20.30 0.10 10.24
N ALA A 87 21.00 1.18 9.86
CA ALA A 87 21.76 1.26 8.61
C ALA A 87 22.73 0.09 8.39
N SER A 88 23.31 -0.45 9.47
CA SER A 88 24.22 -1.58 9.46
C SER A 88 23.62 -2.89 8.91
N ARG A 89 22.29 -3.03 8.88
CA ARG A 89 21.60 -4.21 8.34
C ARG A 89 21.17 -4.07 6.88
N VAL A 90 21.25 -2.87 6.30
CA VAL A 90 20.77 -2.58 4.94
C VAL A 90 21.90 -2.73 3.89
N GLY A 91 23.16 -2.93 4.32
CA GLY A 91 24.29 -3.19 3.41
C GLY A 91 24.69 -1.98 2.55
N GLU A 92 24.04 -0.83 2.71
CA GLU A 92 24.37 0.40 2.00
C GLU A 92 25.45 1.16 2.77
N ALA A 93 26.71 0.99 2.33
CA ALA A 93 27.82 1.80 2.79
C ALA A 93 27.57 3.27 2.44
N GLY A 94 27.33 4.11 3.46
CA GLY A 94 27.28 5.57 3.31
C GLY A 94 26.02 6.28 3.80
N THR A 95 24.98 5.55 4.22
CA THR A 95 23.77 6.18 4.80
C THR A 95 23.67 5.86 6.29
N SER A 96 24.02 6.81 7.16
CA SER A 96 23.94 6.63 8.63
C SER A 96 22.50 6.68 9.18
N ALA A 97 21.50 6.95 8.34
CA ALA A 97 20.11 7.07 8.76
C ALA A 97 19.42 5.71 8.85
N SER A 98 18.68 5.50 9.95
CA SER A 98 17.79 4.34 10.08
C SER A 98 16.68 4.44 9.03
N ARG A 99 16.43 3.34 8.30
CA ARG A 99 15.33 3.28 7.32
C ARG A 99 14.06 2.77 7.99
N LEU A 100 12.91 3.34 7.65
CA LEU A 100 11.61 2.79 8.05
C LEU A 100 11.25 1.64 7.12
N MET A 101 11.09 0.45 7.68
CA MET A 101 10.69 -0.76 6.95
C MET A 101 9.27 -1.14 7.36
N PRO A 102 8.36 -1.45 6.43
CA PRO A 102 7.03 -1.93 6.78
C PRO A 102 7.18 -3.31 7.45
N VAL A 103 6.63 -3.42 8.66
CA VAL A 103 6.70 -4.63 9.50
C VAL A 103 5.35 -5.26 9.76
N ALA A 104 4.27 -4.50 9.67
CA ALA A 104 2.92 -5.03 9.76
C ALA A 104 1.95 -4.25 8.87
N VAL A 105 0.89 -4.91 8.45
CA VAL A 105 -0.20 -4.33 7.67
C VAL A 105 -1.53 -4.80 8.22
N VAL A 106 -2.52 -3.90 8.19
CA VAL A 106 -3.91 -4.21 8.52
C VAL A 106 -4.79 -3.68 7.40
N LEU A 107 -5.69 -4.52 6.89
CA LEU A 107 -6.69 -4.18 5.87
C LEU A 107 -8.07 -4.35 6.50
N TRP A 108 -8.96 -3.37 6.34
CA TRP A 108 -10.30 -3.45 6.90
C TRP A 108 -11.39 -3.08 5.89
N ALA A 109 -12.58 -3.61 6.15
CA ALA A 109 -13.81 -3.30 5.46
C ALA A 109 -14.78 -2.60 6.43
N ARG A 110 -15.63 -1.71 5.89
CA ARG A 110 -16.82 -1.22 6.59
C ARG A 110 -18.03 -1.79 5.88
N VAL A 111 -18.73 -2.69 6.55
CA VAL A 111 -19.73 -3.56 5.91
C VAL A 111 -21.13 -3.33 6.47
N SER A 112 -22.14 -3.62 5.64
CA SER A 112 -23.54 -3.64 6.05
C SER A 112 -23.83 -4.70 7.11
N ASP A 113 -24.95 -4.57 7.83
CA ASP A 113 -25.39 -5.55 8.84
C ASP A 113 -25.58 -6.96 8.27
N ARG A 114 -26.02 -7.04 7.00
CA ARG A 114 -26.15 -8.32 6.27
C ARG A 114 -24.81 -9.03 6.18
N LEU A 115 -23.76 -8.29 5.81
CA LEU A 115 -22.42 -8.84 5.66
C LEU A 115 -21.75 -9.08 7.01
N ASP A 116 -21.99 -8.22 8.00
CA ASP A 116 -21.57 -8.43 9.38
C ASP A 116 -22.07 -9.77 9.93
N LYS A 117 -23.36 -10.06 9.73
CA LYS A 117 -23.95 -11.35 10.11
C LYS A 117 -23.31 -12.51 9.35
N THR A 118 -23.15 -12.39 8.03
CA THR A 118 -22.54 -13.44 7.19
C THR A 118 -21.10 -13.74 7.61
N LEU A 119 -20.31 -12.70 7.85
CA LEU A 119 -18.92 -12.79 8.30
C LEU A 119 -18.82 -13.35 9.72
N SER A 120 -19.84 -13.15 10.55
CA SER A 120 -19.90 -13.71 11.91
C SER A 120 -20.26 -15.20 11.90
N ASP A 121 -21.29 -15.57 11.15
CA ASP A 121 -21.91 -16.91 11.20
C ASP A 121 -21.08 -17.98 10.46
N THR A 122 -20.30 -17.57 9.47
CA THR A 122 -19.47 -18.48 8.68
C THR A 122 -18.39 -19.09 9.58
N GLN A 123 -18.28 -20.41 9.68
CA GLN A 123 -17.23 -21.06 10.50
C GLN A 123 -15.99 -21.47 9.70
N THR A 124 -16.08 -21.38 8.36
CA THR A 124 -15.04 -21.78 7.41
C THR A 124 -14.22 -20.57 6.94
N GLU A 125 -13.80 -20.51 5.67
CA GLU A 125 -13.11 -19.35 5.13
C GLU A 125 -14.06 -18.15 5.02
N ALA A 126 -13.52 -16.94 5.24
CA ALA A 126 -14.32 -15.74 5.10
C ALA A 126 -14.74 -15.58 3.63
N PRO A 127 -16.01 -15.23 3.35
CA PRO A 127 -16.41 -14.90 1.99
C PRO A 127 -15.56 -13.75 1.44
N LYS A 128 -15.11 -13.91 0.20
CA LYS A 128 -14.42 -12.85 -0.55
C LYS A 128 -15.39 -11.69 -0.79
N LEU A 129 -15.09 -10.52 -0.23
CA LEU A 129 -15.90 -9.32 -0.41
C LEU A 129 -15.71 -8.77 -1.82
N ARG A 130 -16.80 -8.38 -2.50
CA ARG A 130 -16.69 -7.63 -3.76
C ARG A 130 -16.21 -6.21 -3.46
N PRO A 131 -15.60 -5.49 -4.42
CA PRO A 131 -15.10 -4.13 -4.19
C PRO A 131 -16.13 -3.18 -3.55
N ALA A 132 -17.39 -3.22 -4.00
CA ALA A 132 -18.47 -2.40 -3.42
C ALA A 132 -18.82 -2.78 -1.97
N ASP A 133 -18.59 -4.05 -1.57
CA ASP A 133 -18.91 -4.55 -0.24
C ASP A 133 -17.97 -3.95 0.84
N TRP A 134 -16.77 -3.49 0.48
CA TRP A 134 -15.77 -2.92 1.40
C TRP A 134 -16.21 -1.61 2.08
N THR A 135 -17.20 -0.92 1.52
CA THR A 135 -17.77 0.34 2.04
C THR A 135 -19.30 0.28 2.15
N SER A 136 -19.85 -0.92 2.28
CA SER A 136 -21.30 -1.16 2.24
C SER A 136 -22.06 -0.79 3.52
N GLY A 137 -21.37 -0.38 4.58
CA GLY A 137 -22.01 0.02 5.83
C GLY A 137 -21.01 0.51 6.87
N GLU A 138 -21.36 0.39 8.15
CA GLU A 138 -20.61 1.01 9.26
C GLU A 138 -19.86 0.01 10.15
N ASN A 139 -20.16 -1.30 10.05
CA ASN A 139 -19.52 -2.33 10.87
C ASN A 139 -18.08 -2.57 10.41
N VAL A 140 -17.10 -2.37 11.30
CA VAL A 140 -15.68 -2.49 10.95
C VAL A 140 -15.20 -3.93 11.09
N TRP A 141 -14.66 -4.48 10.00
CA TRP A 141 -14.05 -5.80 9.98
C TRP A 141 -12.61 -5.75 9.52
N ILE A 142 -11.69 -6.28 10.32
CA ILE A 142 -10.33 -6.56 9.87
C ILE A 142 -10.36 -7.81 8.98
N MET A 143 -10.06 -7.59 7.70
CA MET A 143 -10.05 -8.63 6.67
C MET A 143 -8.70 -9.34 6.59
N ALA A 144 -7.62 -8.60 6.89
CA ALA A 144 -6.27 -9.15 7.00
C ALA A 144 -5.45 -8.36 8.01
N ALA A 145 -4.68 -9.07 8.82
CA ALA A 145 -3.60 -8.52 9.63
C ALA A 145 -2.37 -9.42 9.43
N ALA A 146 -1.26 -8.86 8.97
CA ALA A 146 -0.09 -9.63 8.56
C ALA A 146 1.21 -8.92 8.92
N GLY A 147 2.30 -9.69 9.07
CA GLY A 147 3.63 -9.18 9.36
C GLY A 147 4.21 -9.71 10.68
N ASP A 148 5.01 -8.89 11.37
CA ASP A 148 5.59 -9.27 12.65
C ASP A 148 4.48 -9.45 13.69
N ARG A 149 4.31 -10.71 14.14
CA ARG A 149 3.32 -11.12 15.15
C ARG A 149 3.43 -10.34 16.45
N ARG A 150 4.60 -9.80 16.78
CA ARG A 150 4.82 -8.98 17.97
C ARG A 150 4.32 -7.56 17.79
N ALA A 151 4.33 -7.04 16.56
CA ALA A 151 3.88 -5.69 16.24
C ALA A 151 2.35 -5.60 16.03
N ILE A 152 1.72 -6.65 15.52
CA ILE A 152 0.29 -6.65 15.15
C ILE A 152 -0.64 -6.23 16.32
N PRO A 153 -0.54 -6.77 17.55
CA PRO A 153 -1.47 -6.40 18.63
C PRO A 153 -1.44 -4.91 18.95
N THR A 154 -0.25 -4.36 19.21
CA THR A 154 -0.06 -2.94 19.48
C THR A 154 -0.51 -2.07 18.30
N PHE A 155 -0.27 -2.53 17.07
CA PHE A 155 -0.71 -1.79 15.89
C PHE A 155 -2.24 -1.76 15.75
N LEU A 156 -2.93 -2.87 16.04
CA LEU A 156 -4.39 -2.90 16.07
C LEU A 156 -4.96 -1.98 17.15
N ASP A 157 -4.34 -1.92 18.32
CA ASP A 157 -4.76 -1.00 19.40
C ASP A 157 -4.60 0.47 18.97
N GLN A 158 -3.49 0.80 18.29
CA GLN A 158 -3.26 2.15 17.73
C GLN A 158 -4.29 2.51 16.66
N LEU A 159 -4.60 1.58 15.74
CA LEU A 159 -5.65 1.79 14.73
C LEU A 159 -7.03 1.95 15.38
N ALA A 160 -7.34 1.18 16.42
CA ALA A 160 -8.60 1.30 17.14
C ALA A 160 -8.77 2.67 17.80
N ALA A 161 -7.73 3.17 18.46
CA ALA A 161 -7.74 4.48 19.10
C ALA A 161 -7.83 5.64 18.08
N LYS A 162 -7.14 5.51 16.93
CA LYS A 162 -7.01 6.61 15.96
C LYS A 162 -8.11 6.63 14.91
N ASP A 163 -8.36 5.49 14.27
CA ASP A 163 -9.12 5.40 13.03
C ASP A 163 -10.54 4.87 13.23
N PHE A 164 -10.80 4.16 14.34
CA PHE A 164 -12.09 3.50 14.58
C PHE A 164 -13.02 4.23 15.56
N LYS A 165 -12.61 5.35 16.17
CA LYS A 165 -13.48 6.32 16.88
C LYS A 165 -14.62 5.64 17.70
N ASP A 166 -14.23 4.81 18.67
CA ASP A 166 -15.11 4.07 19.59
C ASP A 166 -15.95 2.94 18.99
N ARG A 167 -15.72 2.56 17.72
CA ARG A 167 -16.41 1.42 17.10
C ARG A 167 -15.83 0.10 17.57
N LEU A 168 -16.71 -0.89 17.71
CA LEU A 168 -16.32 -2.28 17.81
C LEU A 168 -15.77 -2.75 16.47
N VAL A 169 -14.57 -3.32 16.50
CA VAL A 169 -13.85 -3.82 15.34
C VAL A 169 -13.74 -5.32 15.44
N LYS A 170 -14.31 -6.03 14.46
CA LYS A 170 -14.35 -7.50 14.45
C LYS A 170 -13.23 -8.06 13.60
N MET A 171 -12.69 -9.21 14.00
CA MET A 171 -11.67 -9.93 13.25
C MET A 171 -11.86 -11.43 13.41
N ARG A 172 -11.76 -12.16 12.31
CA ARG A 172 -11.72 -13.63 12.35
C ARG A 172 -10.32 -14.08 12.74
N VAL A 173 -10.22 -14.87 13.80
CA VAL A 173 -8.97 -15.46 14.26
C VAL A 173 -9.10 -16.97 14.27
N ARG A 174 -8.19 -17.63 13.54
CA ARG A 174 -8.09 -19.08 13.51
C ARG A 174 -7.24 -19.55 14.70
N GLY A 175 -7.84 -20.36 15.57
CA GLY A 175 -7.16 -21.02 16.67
C GLY A 175 -6.20 -22.10 16.20
N LYS A 176 -5.36 -22.61 17.11
CA LYS A 176 -4.44 -23.73 16.82
C LYS A 176 -5.18 -25.03 16.47
N ASP A 177 -6.43 -25.14 16.92
CA ASP A 177 -7.40 -26.20 16.63
C ASP A 177 -8.07 -26.06 15.25
N GLY A 178 -7.75 -25.01 14.49
CA GLY A 178 -8.37 -24.71 13.21
C GLY A 178 -9.73 -24.02 13.31
N LYS A 179 -10.29 -23.87 14.52
CA LYS A 179 -11.58 -23.23 14.75
C LYS A 179 -11.47 -21.73 14.52
N VAL A 180 -12.42 -21.16 13.80
CA VAL A 180 -12.51 -19.71 13.65
C VAL A 180 -13.31 -19.12 14.80
N THR A 181 -12.74 -18.10 15.44
CA THR A 181 -13.38 -17.30 16.48
C THR A 181 -13.41 -15.84 16.05
N ILE A 182 -14.43 -15.11 16.47
CA ILE A 182 -14.49 -13.66 16.27
C ILE A 182 -13.85 -13.02 17.47
N ARG A 183 -12.81 -12.23 17.23
CA ARG A 183 -12.27 -11.29 18.22
C ARG A 183 -12.83 -9.91 17.95
N THR A 184 -13.14 -9.20 19.03
CA THR A 184 -13.59 -7.82 18.98
C THR A 184 -12.56 -6.92 19.67
N TYR A 185 -12.26 -5.80 19.05
CA TYR A 185 -11.33 -4.76 19.52
C TYR A 185 -12.07 -3.42 19.60
N GLY A 186 -11.62 -2.53 20.48
CA GLY A 186 -12.26 -1.22 20.65
C GLY A 186 -13.68 -1.32 21.26
N GLY A 187 -14.43 -0.23 21.14
CA GLY A 187 -15.71 -0.03 21.85
C GLY A 187 -15.53 0.68 23.18
N ALA A 188 -16.46 1.59 23.51
CA ALA A 188 -16.58 2.08 24.88
C ALA A 188 -16.78 0.88 25.83
N ALA A 189 -16.08 0.88 26.97
CA ALA A 189 -16.30 -0.11 28.01
C ALA A 189 -17.81 -0.18 28.33
N PRO A 190 -18.39 -1.37 28.58
CA PRO A 190 -19.78 -1.46 28.99
C PRO A 190 -19.96 -0.57 30.23
N SER A 191 -20.93 0.35 30.14
CA SER A 191 -21.37 1.21 31.23
C SER A 191 -21.95 0.37 32.37
#